data_AF-W8YHW8-F1
#
_entry.id   AF-W8YHW8-F1
#
_cell.length_a   1.000
_cell.length_b   1.000
_cell.length_c   1.000
_cell.angle_alpha   90.00
_cell.angle_beta   90.00
_cell.angle_gamma   90.00
#
_symmetry.space_group_name_H-M   'P 1'
#
loop_
_entity.id
_entity.type
_entity.pdbx_description
1 polymer ?
#
loop_
_entity_poly.entity_id
_entity_poly.type
_entity_poly.pdbx_seq_one_letter_code
_entity_poly.pdbx_strand_id
1 'polypeptide(L)'
;MNSVLKGKLAALGLMSIDKKAYIKYLKPLEKAHKKSGIDVKYYKLYGGKPMFYSVEYLEQTSIKDLLEKDKWRKDLNVEGEIDV
;
A
#
# COMPACT_ATOMS: atom_id res chain seq x y z
N MET A 1 9.56 3.75 -16.36
CA MET A 1 9.03 2.96 -15.22
C MET A 1 9.94 1.76 -15.05
N ASN A 2 10.53 1.56 -13.86
CA ASN A 2 11.55 0.53 -13.64
C ASN A 2 10.95 -0.88 -13.86
N SER A 3 11.52 -1.71 -14.75
CA SER A 3 11.01 -3.07 -15.01
C SER A 3 10.96 -3.93 -13.75
N VAL A 4 11.93 -3.72 -12.86
CA VAL A 4 11.99 -4.33 -11.52
C VAL A 4 10.76 -3.93 -10.69
N LEU A 5 10.42 -2.65 -10.67
CA LEU A 5 9.30 -2.13 -9.89
C LEU A 5 7.96 -2.64 -10.42
N LYS A 6 7.80 -2.72 -11.75
CA LYS A 6 6.62 -3.33 -12.38
C LYS A 6 6.44 -4.80 -11.98
N GLY A 7 7.53 -5.56 -11.92
CA GLY A 7 7.53 -6.93 -11.41
C GLY A 7 7.12 -7.02 -9.94
N LYS A 8 7.62 -6.11 -9.09
CA LYS A 8 7.24 -6.04 -7.66
C LYS A 8 5.76 -5.72 -7.49
N LEU A 9 5.25 -4.73 -8.22
CA LEU A 9 3.83 -4.35 -8.18
C LEU A 9 2.92 -5.52 -8.57
N ALA A 10 3.27 -6.24 -9.63
CA ALA A 10 2.52 -7.40 -10.09
C ALA A 10 2.54 -8.56 -9.06
N ALA A 11 3.71 -8.84 -8.48
CA ALA A 11 3.85 -9.88 -7.45
C ALA A 11 3.08 -9.54 -6.16
N LEU A 12 3.02 -8.26 -5.79
CA LEU A 12 2.28 -7.79 -4.61
C LEU A 12 0.79 -7.54 -4.90
N GLY A 13 0.37 -7.45 -6.17
CA GLY A 13 -0.98 -7.03 -6.54
C GLY A 13 -1.29 -5.59 -6.10
N LEU A 14 -0.30 -4.70 -6.16
CA LEU A 14 -0.45 -3.29 -5.80
C LEU A 14 -1.23 -2.55 -6.90
N MET A 15 -2.22 -1.75 -6.49
CA MET A 15 -3.01 -0.90 -7.38
C MET A 15 -2.43 0.51 -7.43
N SER A 16 -2.43 1.13 -8.60
CA SER A 16 -2.07 2.53 -8.75
C SER A 16 -3.14 3.42 -8.12
N ILE A 17 -2.74 4.47 -7.40
CA ILE A 17 -3.69 5.44 -6.86
C ILE A 17 -4.28 6.24 -8.02
N ASP A 18 -5.50 5.88 -8.41
CA ASP A 18 -6.30 6.67 -9.35
C ASP A 18 -6.85 7.93 -8.67
N LYS A 19 -7.26 8.93 -9.45
CA LYS A 19 -7.96 10.14 -8.95
C LYS A 19 -9.12 9.79 -8.00
N LYS A 20 -9.89 8.73 -8.27
CA LYS A 20 -10.96 8.30 -7.37
C LYS A 20 -10.43 7.79 -6.02
N ALA A 21 -9.41 6.94 -6.04
CA ALA A 21 -8.79 6.40 -4.84
C ALA A 21 -8.11 7.53 -4.03
N TYR A 22 -7.48 8.47 -4.72
CA TYR A 22 -6.91 9.67 -4.13
C TYR A 22 -7.96 10.48 -3.36
N ILE A 23 -9.08 10.79 -4.01
CA ILE A 23 -10.16 11.58 -3.39
C ILE A 23 -10.82 10.83 -2.23
N LYS A 24 -10.97 9.50 -2.35
CA LYS A 24 -11.63 8.67 -1.34
C LYS A 24 -10.76 8.45 -0.10
N TYR A 25 -9.48 8.18 -0.30
CA TYR A 25 -8.59 7.71 0.76
C TYR A 25 -7.48 8.70 1.13
N LEU A 26 -6.87 9.39 0.16
CA LEU A 26 -5.78 10.35 0.43
C LEU A 26 -6.27 11.73 0.86
N LYS A 27 -7.28 12.28 0.20
CA LYS A 27 -7.84 13.61 0.49
C LYS A 27 -8.22 13.83 1.97
N PRO A 28 -8.89 12.88 2.67
CA PRO A 28 -9.13 13.03 4.11
C PRO A 28 -7.84 12.95 4.93
N LEU A 29 -6.85 12.14 4.51
CA LEU A 29 -5.55 12.05 5.16
C LEU A 29 -4.72 13.32 5.00
N GLU A 30 -4.69 13.96 3.82
CA GLU A 30 -3.97 15.22 3.61
C GLU A 30 -4.55 16.36 4.45
N LYS A 31 -5.87 16.39 4.63
CA LYS A 31 -6.55 17.37 5.47
C LYS A 31 -6.13 17.22 6.94
N ALA A 32 -5.86 15.99 7.40
CA ALA A 32 -5.37 15.69 8.73
C ALA A 32 -3.83 15.83 8.85
N HIS A 33 -3.09 15.44 7.81
CA HIS A 33 -1.63 15.42 7.71
C HIS A 33 -1.16 16.51 6.73
N LYS A 34 -1.33 17.77 7.10
CA LYS A 34 -0.91 18.97 6.34
C LYS A 34 0.62 19.10 6.14
N LYS A 35 1.40 18.01 6.28
CA LYS A 35 2.85 18.05 6.55
C LYS A 35 3.70 16.99 5.89
N SER A 36 3.12 16.02 5.18
CA SER A 36 3.90 14.89 4.68
C SER A 36 3.76 14.81 3.17
N GLY A 37 4.73 15.39 2.46
CA GLY A 37 4.93 15.25 1.02
C GLY A 37 5.36 13.82 0.66
N ILE A 38 4.62 12.84 1.16
CA ILE A 38 4.85 11.43 0.89
C ILE A 38 4.26 11.16 -0.50
N ASP A 39 5.13 10.97 -1.49
CA ASP A 39 4.79 10.55 -2.85
C ASP A 39 4.34 9.07 -2.84
N VAL A 40 3.18 8.81 -2.24
CA VAL A 40 2.52 7.51 -2.34
C VAL A 40 1.88 7.42 -3.72
N LYS A 41 2.28 6.39 -4.50
CA LYS A 41 1.75 6.15 -5.85
C LYS A 41 0.93 4.87 -5.94
N TYR A 42 1.12 3.95 -5.00
CA TYR A 42 0.48 2.65 -5.03
C TYR A 42 -0.24 2.37 -3.71
N TYR A 43 -1.27 1.55 -3.77
CA TYR A 43 -2.01 1.12 -2.60
C TYR A 43 -2.51 -0.30 -2.75
N LYS A 44 -2.80 -0.95 -1.62
CA LYS A 44 -3.48 -2.23 -1.57
C LYS A 44 -4.50 -2.23 -0.45
N LEU A 45 -5.62 -2.90 -0.67
CA LEU A 45 -6.67 -3.06 0.33
C LEU A 45 -6.41 -4.37 1.09
N TYR A 46 -6.23 -4.26 2.41
CA TYR A 46 -6.19 -5.40 3.32
C TYR A 46 -7.43 -5.32 4.22
N GLY A 47 -8.36 -6.26 4.08
CA GLY A 47 -9.63 -6.28 4.84
C GLY A 47 -10.38 -4.95 4.88
N GLY A 48 -10.44 -4.24 3.76
CA GLY A 48 -11.11 -2.94 3.67
C GLY A 48 -10.29 -1.72 4.09
N LYS A 49 -9.10 -1.90 4.70
CA LYS A 49 -8.19 -0.79 5.01
C LYS A 49 -7.18 -0.56 3.87
N PRO A 50 -7.13 0.65 3.27
CA PRO A 50 -6.15 0.99 2.26
C PRO A 50 -4.78 1.21 2.90
N MET A 51 -3.78 0.49 2.39
CA MET A 51 -2.40 0.67 2.78
C MET A 51 -1.60 1.21 1.61
N PHE A 52 -0.93 2.33 1.83
CA PHE A 52 -0.24 3.08 0.78
C PHE A 52 1.25 2.75 0.74
N TYR A 53 1.81 2.82 -0.46
CA TYR A 53 3.21 2.51 -0.76
C TYR A 53 3.78 3.61 -1.68
N SER A 54 4.92 4.15 -1.27
CA SER A 54 5.71 5.08 -2.06
C SER A 54 6.63 4.35 -3.02
N VAL A 55 6.99 5.01 -4.12
CA VAL A 55 7.95 4.45 -5.09
C VAL A 55 9.29 4.17 -4.42
N GLU A 56 9.79 5.14 -3.65
CA GLU A 56 11.06 5.04 -2.92
C GLU A 56 11.09 3.81 -2.00
N TYR A 57 10.01 3.56 -1.25
CA TYR A 57 9.89 2.39 -0.39
C TYR A 57 9.96 1.07 -1.19
N LEU A 58 9.29 1.00 -2.34
CA LEU A 58 9.32 -0.17 -3.22
C LEU A 58 10.67 -0.37 -3.91
N GLU A 59 11.42 0.71 -4.15
CA GLU A 59 12.78 0.63 -4.68
C GLU A 59 13.76 0.17 -3.61
N GLN A 60 13.72 0.79 -2.43
CA GLN A 60 14.59 0.48 -1.30
C GLN A 60 14.35 -0.92 -0.72
N THR A 61 13.10 -1.39 -0.73
CA THR A 61 12.74 -2.70 -0.16
C THR A 61 12.84 -3.80 -1.22
N SER A 62 13.48 -4.93 -0.87
CA SER A 62 13.55 -6.09 -1.76
C SER A 62 12.19 -6.79 -1.90
N ILE A 63 11.95 -7.45 -3.04
CA ILE A 63 10.68 -8.16 -3.29
C ILE A 63 10.39 -9.25 -2.25
N LYS A 64 11.43 -9.94 -1.75
CA LYS A 64 11.30 -10.99 -0.74
C LYS A 64 10.72 -10.44 0.56
N ASP A 65 11.22 -9.31 1.03
CA ASP A 65 10.74 -8.62 2.23
C ASP A 65 9.33 -8.07 2.03
N LEU A 66 9.04 -7.51 0.85
CA LEU A 66 7.69 -7.05 0.51
C LEU A 66 6.67 -8.20 0.52
N LEU A 67 7.01 -9.37 -0.03
CA LEU A 67 6.13 -10.55 -0.06
C LEU A 67 5.93 -11.15 1.33
N GLU A 68 6.98 -11.19 2.14
CA GLU A 68 6.88 -11.61 3.52
C GLU A 68 5.92 -10.70 4.28
N LYS A 69 6.14 -9.38 4.23
CA LYS A 69 5.22 -8.39 4.80
C LYS A 69 3.80 -8.49 4.26
N ASP A 70 3.62 -8.80 2.98
CA ASP A 70 2.28 -9.03 2.41
C ASP A 70 1.57 -10.20 3.08
N LYS A 71 2.30 -11.30 3.29
CA LYS A 71 1.79 -12.49 3.98
C LYS A 71 1.44 -12.16 5.44
N TRP A 72 2.35 -11.53 6.18
CA TRP A 72 2.08 -11.08 7.56
C TRP A 72 0.88 -10.14 7.64
N ARG A 73 0.74 -9.18 6.71
CA ARG A 73 -0.40 -8.24 6.69
C ARG A 73 -1.72 -8.91 6.34
N LYS A 74 -1.70 -9.96 5.52
CA LYS A 74 -2.88 -10.79 5.29
C LYS A 74 -3.24 -11.56 6.57
N ASP A 75 -2.28 -12.22 7.19
CA ASP A 75 -2.48 -13.00 8.44
C ASP A 75 -3.00 -12.14 9.59
N LEU A 76 -2.37 -10.98 9.85
CA LEU A 76 -2.83 -10.00 10.85
C LEU A 76 -4.24 -9.46 10.58
N ASN A 77 -4.69 -9.48 9.32
CA ASN A 77 -6.04 -9.09 8.98
C ASN A 77 -7.04 -10.22 9.28
N VAL A 78 -6.61 -11.48 9.23
CA VAL A 78 -7.43 -12.64 9.65
C VAL A 78 -7.59 -12.68 11.17
N GLU A 79 -6.57 -12.29 11.94
CA GLU A 79 -6.65 -12.26 13.41
C GLU A 79 -7.42 -11.05 13.98
N GLY A 80 -7.77 -10.07 13.13
CA GLY A 80 -8.61 -8.93 13.52
C GLY A 80 -10.12 -9.21 13.53
N GLU A 81 -10.52 -10.41 13.12
CA GLU A 81 -11.91 -10.91 13.13
C GLU A 81 -12.04 -12.02 14.20
N ILE A 82 -11.58 -11.73 15.43
CA ILE A 82 -12.14 -12.40 16.62
C ILE A 82 -13.30 -11.51 17.08
N ASP A 83 -14.47 -11.85 16.58
CA ASP A 83 -15.76 -11.40 17.09
C ASP A 83 -15.99 -12.03 18.48
N VAL A 84 -16.49 -11.21 19.41
CA VAL A 84 -17.00 -11.45 20.79
C VAL A 84 -16.01 -11.54 21.97
#